data_AF-B7FI00-F1
#
_entry.id   AF-B7FI00-F1
#
_cell.length_a   1.000
_cell.length_b   1.000
_cell.length_c   1.000
_cell.angle_alpha   90.00
_cell.angle_beta   90.00
_cell.angle_gamma   90.00
#
_symmetry.space_group_name_H-M   'P 1'
#
loop_
_entity.id
_entity.type
_entity.pdbx_description
1 polymer ?
#
loop_
_entity_poly.entity_id
_entity_poly.type
_entity_poly.pdbx_seq_one_letter_code
_entity_poly.pdbx_strand_id
1 'polypeptide(L)'
;MLGIDKVDSVMTPYMGSEDFSFYQEVIPGYFFMLGVKNASHKRFESLLHSPYLEINEDGLPYGAALHASLAASYLLKHQRDTVPGVERKYHDEL
;
A
#
# COMPACT_ATOMS: atom_id res chain seq x y z
N MET A 1 -7.47 -13.31 1.54
CA MET A 1 -7.31 -11.89 1.93
C MET A 1 -8.46 -11.11 1.31
N LEU A 2 -9.23 -10.38 2.12
CA LEU A 2 -10.39 -9.50 1.83
C LEU A 2 -11.49 -9.92 0.82
N GLY A 3 -11.19 -10.64 -0.25
CA GLY A 3 -12.13 -11.00 -1.32
C GLY A 3 -12.10 -9.99 -2.47
N ILE A 4 -12.36 -10.45 -3.70
CA ILE A 4 -12.37 -9.57 -4.88
C ILE A 4 -13.53 -8.55 -4.84
N ASP A 5 -14.58 -8.87 -4.09
CA ASP A 5 -15.72 -8.00 -3.81
C ASP A 5 -15.37 -6.79 -2.92
N LYS A 6 -14.19 -6.80 -2.30
CA LYS A 6 -13.66 -5.70 -1.47
C LYS A 6 -12.57 -4.88 -2.17
N VAL A 7 -12.38 -5.09 -3.47
CA VAL A 7 -11.39 -4.36 -4.28
C VAL A 7 -12.13 -3.44 -5.24
N ASP A 8 -11.78 -2.15 -5.22
CA ASP A 8 -12.19 -1.22 -6.27
C ASP A 8 -11.31 -1.44 -7.51
N SER A 9 -11.81 -2.22 -8.47
CA SER A 9 -11.09 -2.57 -9.70
C SER A 9 -11.07 -1.46 -10.75
N VAL A 10 -11.81 -0.36 -10.51
CA VAL A 10 -11.98 0.75 -11.48
C VAL A 10 -11.47 2.07 -10.90
N MET A 11 -10.60 2.00 -9.87
CA MET A 11 -10.03 3.18 -9.23
C MET A 11 -9.38 4.06 -10.30
N THR A 12 -9.89 5.28 -10.44
CA THR A 12 -9.33 6.27 -11.38
C THR A 12 -7.94 6.69 -10.88
N PRO A 13 -6.93 6.82 -11.77
CA PRO A 13 -5.63 7.35 -11.39
C PRO A 13 -5.77 8.69 -10.65
N TYR A 14 -5.05 8.81 -9.53
CA TYR A 14 -5.10 9.99 -8.69
C TYR A 14 -4.00 10.97 -9.09
N MET A 15 -4.33 12.25 -9.24
CA MET A 15 -3.37 13.31 -9.59
C MET A 15 -2.69 13.94 -8.35
N GLY A 16 -2.66 13.24 -7.22
CA GLY A 16 -1.89 13.66 -6.05
C GLY A 16 -0.40 13.43 -6.26
N SER A 17 0.43 14.22 -5.57
CA SER A 17 1.88 13.99 -5.50
C SER A 17 2.20 13.05 -4.33
N GLU A 18 3.07 12.08 -4.57
CA GLU A 18 3.52 11.08 -3.58
C GLU A 18 5.00 10.76 -3.82
N ASP A 19 5.83 10.88 -2.79
CA ASP A 19 7.28 10.69 -2.91
C ASP A 19 7.69 9.22 -2.97
N PHE A 20 6.77 8.30 -2.68
CA PHE A 20 6.95 6.86 -2.93
C PHE A 20 7.37 6.55 -4.39
N SER A 21 7.00 7.44 -5.32
CA SER A 21 7.40 7.38 -6.73
C SER A 21 8.92 7.29 -6.92
N PHE A 22 9.73 7.97 -6.11
CA PHE A 22 11.20 7.91 -6.20
C PHE A 22 11.75 6.50 -5.93
N TYR A 23 11.14 5.74 -5.01
CA TYR A 23 11.54 4.34 -4.80
C TYR A 23 11.18 3.49 -6.03
N GLN A 24 10.02 3.72 -6.63
CA GLN A 24 9.56 2.99 -7.81
C GLN A 24 10.35 3.29 -9.08
N GLU A 25 11.08 4.41 -9.14
CA GLU A 25 12.04 4.71 -10.22
C GLU A 25 13.25 3.77 -10.19
N VAL A 26 13.62 3.24 -9.01
CA VAL A 26 14.87 2.48 -8.82
C VAL A 26 14.62 0.99 -8.63
N ILE A 27 13.56 0.61 -7.92
CA ILE A 27 13.22 -0.79 -7.62
C ILE A 27 11.74 -1.08 -7.91
N PRO A 28 11.38 -2.33 -8.28
CA PRO A 28 9.97 -2.70 -8.44
C PRO A 28 9.21 -2.48 -7.13
N GLY A 29 8.29 -1.52 -7.13
CA GLY A 29 7.43 -1.21 -5.99
C GLY A 29 5.95 -1.32 -6.33
N TYR A 30 5.13 -1.50 -5.30
CA TYR A 30 3.67 -1.58 -5.42
C TYR A 30 3.02 -0.70 -4.36
N PHE A 31 2.10 0.15 -4.80
CA PHE A 31 1.38 1.11 -3.95
C PHE A 31 -0.11 0.87 -4.08
N PHE A 32 -0.84 0.91 -2.96
CA PHE A 32 -2.28 0.68 -2.92
C PHE A 32 -2.96 1.62 -1.92
N MET A 33 -4.23 1.91 -2.17
CA MET A 33 -5.08 2.68 -1.26
C MET A 33 -5.85 1.74 -0.34
N LEU A 34 -5.92 2.08 0.96
CA LEU A 34 -6.80 1.41 1.92
C LEU A 34 -8.04 2.28 2.17
N GLY A 35 -9.22 1.70 1.98
CA GLY A 35 -10.48 2.38 2.26
C GLY A 35 -10.68 2.59 3.77
N VAL A 36 -10.58 3.84 4.22
CA VAL A 36 -10.79 4.25 5.63
C VAL A 36 -11.92 5.25 5.81
N LYS A 37 -12.82 5.32 4.82
CA LYS A 37 -13.97 6.24 4.85
C LYS A 37 -15.05 5.71 5.81
N ASN A 38 -15.60 6.59 6.65
CA ASN A 38 -16.81 6.31 7.42
C ASN A 38 -18.06 6.53 6.55
N ALA A 39 -19.07 5.65 6.67
CA ALA A 39 -20.32 5.74 5.92
C ALA A 39 -21.10 7.03 6.22
N SER A 40 -20.94 7.57 7.43
CA SER A 40 -21.66 8.75 7.90
C SER A 40 -21.08 10.08 7.40
N HIS A 41 -19.86 10.08 6.84
CA HIS A 41 -19.18 11.33 6.47
C HIS A 41 -19.66 11.90 5.13
N LYS A 42 -19.78 13.23 5.08
CA LYS A 42 -19.97 13.93 3.81
C LYS A 42 -18.69 13.85 2.98
N ARG A 43 -18.85 13.77 1.65
CA ARG A 43 -17.75 13.56 0.68
C ARG A 43 -16.56 14.51 0.87
N PHE A 44 -16.81 15.78 1.20
CA PHE A 44 -15.77 16.81 1.33
C PHE A 44 -15.07 16.81 2.68
N GLU A 45 -15.73 16.33 3.74
CA GLU A 45 -15.16 16.29 5.09
C GLU A 45 -14.08 15.20 5.19
N SER A 46 -14.19 14.12 4.39
CA SER A 46 -13.24 12.99 4.35
C SER A 46 -12.10 13.10 3.34
N LEU A 47 -11.83 14.27 2.77
CA LEU A 47 -10.71 14.42 1.84
C LEU A 47 -9.38 14.57 2.60
N LEU A 48 -8.31 14.01 2.04
CA LEU A 48 -6.94 14.28 2.51
C LEU A 48 -6.69 15.79 2.49
N HIS A 49 -5.95 16.30 3.47
CA HIS A 49 -5.67 17.72 3.73
C HIS A 49 -6.85 18.58 4.24
N SER A 50 -8.03 18.00 4.49
CA SER A 50 -9.11 18.69 5.21
C SER A 50 -8.77 18.85 6.71
N PRO A 51 -9.08 19.99 7.36
CA PRO A 51 -8.99 20.12 8.82
C PRO A 51 -10.03 19.26 9.56
N TYR A 52 -11.01 18.72 8.83
CA TYR A 52 -12.05 17.83 9.35
C TYR A 52 -11.80 16.37 8.98
N LEU A 53 -10.59 16.03 8.52
CA LEU A 53 -10.24 14.65 8.19
C LEU A 53 -10.39 13.76 9.42
N GLU A 54 -11.19 12.72 9.27
CA GLU A 54 -11.37 11.66 10.27
C GLU A 54 -11.15 10.30 9.60
N ILE A 55 -10.35 9.46 10.25
CA ILE A 55 -9.97 8.13 9.78
C ILE A 55 -10.84 7.10 10.48
N ASN A 56 -11.49 6.22 9.73
CA ASN A 56 -12.14 5.06 10.32
C ASN A 56 -11.09 4.04 10.78
N GLU A 57 -10.86 3.96 12.09
CA GLU A 57 -9.86 3.09 12.70
C GLU A 57 -10.16 1.59 12.55
N ASP A 58 -11.41 1.22 12.23
CA ASP A 58 -11.78 -0.16 11.87
C ASP A 58 -11.00 -0.65 10.63
N GLY A 59 -10.47 0.27 9.82
CA GLY A 59 -9.59 0.00 8.69
C GLY A 59 -8.18 -0.48 9.09
N LEU A 60 -7.66 -0.08 10.26
CA LEU A 60 -6.26 -0.29 10.64
C LEU A 60 -5.85 -1.76 10.72
N PRO A 61 -6.66 -2.70 11.28
CA PRO A 61 -6.31 -4.12 11.28
C PRO A 61 -6.14 -4.69 9.88
N TYR A 62 -6.91 -4.19 8.90
CA TYR A 62 -6.77 -4.61 7.51
C TYR A 62 -5.46 -4.11 6.91
N GLY A 63 -5.08 -2.85 7.13
CA GLY A 63 -3.78 -2.31 6.71
C GLY A 63 -2.60 -3.13 7.25
N ALA A 64 -2.62 -3.42 8.55
CA ALA A 64 -1.59 -4.24 9.20
C ALA A 64 -1.52 -5.65 8.59
N ALA A 65 -2.66 -6.32 8.43
CA ALA A 65 -2.74 -7.65 7.84
C ALA A 65 -2.29 -7.66 6.37
N LEU A 66 -2.63 -6.63 5.59
CA LEU A 66 -2.22 -6.46 4.19
C LEU A 66 -0.70 -6.40 4.07
N HIS A 67 -0.04 -5.53 4.83
CA HIS A 67 1.42 -5.40 4.81
C HIS A 67 2.12 -6.69 5.26
N ALA A 68 1.70 -7.28 6.38
CA ALA A 68 2.30 -8.51 6.90
C ALA A 68 2.13 -9.69 5.93
N SER A 69 0.93 -9.85 5.38
CA SER A 69 0.62 -10.90 4.40
C SER A 69 1.42 -10.71 3.11
N LEU A 70 1.53 -9.48 2.61
CA LEU A 70 2.29 -9.17 1.39
C LEU A 70 3.77 -9.50 1.56
N ALA A 71 4.40 -9.02 2.64
CA ALA A 71 5.81 -9.29 2.92
C ALA A 71 6.08 -10.79 3.11
N ALA A 72 5.29 -11.47 3.95
CA ALA A 72 5.46 -12.90 4.21
C ALA A 72 5.26 -13.73 2.93
N SER A 73 4.20 -13.46 2.17
CA SER A 73 3.91 -14.19 0.93
C SER A 73 4.99 -13.96 -0.14
N TYR A 74 5.49 -12.73 -0.26
CA TYR A 74 6.57 -12.40 -1.19
C TYR A 74 7.85 -13.18 -0.83
N LEU A 75 8.27 -13.14 0.43
CA LEU A 75 9.48 -13.83 0.89
C LEU A 75 9.36 -15.35 0.75
N LEU A 76 8.23 -15.95 1.15
CA LEU A 76 7.99 -17.39 1.01
C LEU A 76 8.00 -17.84 -0.46
N LYS A 77 7.46 -17.01 -1.37
CA LYS A 77 7.47 -17.31 -2.81
C LYS A 77 8.87 -17.24 -3.41
N HIS A 78 9.71 -16.30 -2.96
CA HIS A 78 11.04 -16.03 -3.54
C HIS A 78 12.20 -16.60 -2.70
N GLN A 79 11.93 -17.40 -1.67
CA GLN A 79 12.97 -18.09 -0.88
C GLN A 79 13.91 -18.95 -1.74
N ARG A 80 13.48 -19.41 -2.93
CA ARG A 80 14.28 -20.22 -3.86
C ARG A 80 15.23 -19.41 -4.76
N ASP A 81 15.13 -18.09 -4.78
CA ASP A 81 16.01 -17.22 -5.58
C ASP A 81 17.28 -16.80 -4.83
N THR A 82 17.40 -17.21 -3.55
CA THR A 82 18.60 -17.02 -2.73
C THR A 82 19.56 -18.19 -2.89
N VAL A 83 20.12 -18.35 -4.09
CA VAL A 83 21.35 -19.15 -4.24
C VAL A 83 22.49 -18.35 -3.59
N PRO A 84 23.27 -18.93 -2.66
CA PRO A 84 24.39 -18.23 -2.04
C PRO A 84 25.45 -17.95 -3.12
N GLY A 85 25.64 -16.68 -3.49
CA GLY A 85 26.69 -16.27 -4.44
C GLY A 85 26.42 -15.04 -5.29
N VAL A 86 25.20 -14.49 -5.32
CA VAL A 86 24.93 -13.23 -6.05
C VAL A 86 24.74 -12.10 -5.04
N GLU A 87 25.80 -11.33 -4.82
CA GLU A 87 25.77 -10.07 -4.10
C GLU A 87 24.89 -9.09 -4.88
N ARG A 88 23.64 -8.91 -4.46
CA ARG A 88 22.79 -7.84 -4.97
C ARG A 88 23.30 -6.55 -4.32
N LYS A 89 23.90 -5.66 -5.11
CA LYS A 89 24.18 -4.28 -4.69
C LYS A 89 22.86 -3.57 -4.40
N TYR A 90 22.47 -3.53 -3.14
CA TYR A 90 21.45 -2.61 -2.67
C TYR A 90 22.12 -1.25 -2.49
N HIS A 91 21.57 -0.22 -3.12
CA HIS A 91 21.95 1.16 -2.84
C HIS A 91 21.16 1.57 -1.59
N ASP A 92 21.81 1.49 -0.43
CA ASP A 92 21.23 1.76 0.89
C ASP A 92 21.08 3.27 1.18
N GLU A 93 20.98 4.12 0.15
CA GLU A 93 20.95 5.59 0.29
C GLU A 93 19.54 6.20 0.13
N LEU A 94 18.49 5.44 0.43
CA LEU A 94 17.12 5.95 0.58
C LEU A 94 16.62 5.73 2.01
#